data_AF-X1HLC2-F1
#
_entry.id   AF-X1HLC2-F1
#
_cell.length_a   1.000
_cell.length_b   1.000
_cell.length_c   1.000
_cell.angle_alpha   90.00
_cell.angle_beta   90.00
_cell.angle_gamma   90.00
#
_symmetry.space_group_name_H-M   'P 1'
#
loop_
_entity.id
_entity.type
_entity.pdbx_description
1 polymer ?
#
loop_
_entity_poly.entity_id
_entity_poly.type
_entity_poly.pdbx_seq_one_letter_code
_entity_poly.pdbx_strand_id
1 'polypeptide(L)'
;MKNWSSYLNSNPIDWLLEENNPSVRYRALTDILEKNMNDNEVKDAKEKIMVEGIVPKILNKQKTEGYWETAENFYIRTKYKGTVWQFIILAELYADDSDKRIQKSCEFILENSQDDSSGAFAYYRGDKSGDHHKVLSCLTGNMLWGLIRFGYLDDPRVQKGIDWIVKYQRFDDSIKKAPEGWPYNVGSKKGEACWGTHTCHMGVVKNLKALTEIPQDK
;
A
#
# COMPACT_ATOMS: atom_id res chain seq x y z
N MET A 1 24.46 23.60 -1.20
CA MET A 1 24.47 22.15 -0.89
C MET A 1 25.31 21.46 -1.96
N LYS A 2 26.19 20.51 -1.60
CA LYS A 2 26.88 19.70 -2.63
C LYS A 2 25.83 18.90 -3.40
N ASN A 3 25.95 18.83 -4.72
CA ASN A 3 25.11 17.97 -5.55
C ASN A 3 25.26 16.52 -5.06
N TRP A 4 24.16 15.82 -4.80
CA TRP A 4 24.16 14.44 -4.29
C TRP A 4 25.01 13.51 -5.18
N SER A 5 25.12 13.82 -6.47
CA SER A 5 25.94 13.09 -7.44
C SER A 5 27.43 13.07 -7.08
N SER A 6 27.91 14.06 -6.32
CA SER A 6 29.31 14.12 -5.85
C SER A 6 29.67 13.05 -4.82
N TYR A 7 28.68 12.36 -4.24
CA TYR A 7 28.88 11.24 -3.32
C TYR A 7 28.88 9.88 -4.04
N LEU A 8 28.60 9.83 -5.35
CA LEU A 8 28.53 8.57 -6.10
C LEU A 8 29.89 8.18 -6.68
N ASN A 9 30.17 6.87 -6.69
CA ASN A 9 31.34 6.32 -7.38
C ASN A 9 31.15 6.23 -8.91
N SER A 10 29.90 6.28 -9.39
CA SER A 10 29.52 6.27 -10.81
C SER A 10 28.15 6.90 -10.98
N ASN A 11 27.79 7.32 -12.20
CA ASN A 11 26.48 7.89 -12.49
C ASN A 11 25.50 6.78 -12.95
N PRO A 12 24.50 6.38 -12.14
CA PRO A 12 23.55 5.33 -12.52
C PRO A 12 22.37 5.85 -13.34
N ILE A 13 22.31 7.15 -13.66
CA ILE A 13 21.14 7.78 -14.29
C ILE A 13 20.81 7.12 -15.63
N ASP A 14 21.78 6.84 -16.49
CA ASP A 14 21.51 6.23 -17.80
C ASP A 14 20.85 4.84 -17.66
N TRP A 15 21.28 4.05 -16.66
CA TRP A 15 20.69 2.75 -16.35
C TRP A 15 19.27 2.88 -15.77
N LEU A 16 19.07 3.83 -14.85
CA LEU A 16 17.76 4.09 -14.26
C LEU A 16 16.74 4.62 -15.28
N LEU A 17 17.22 5.26 -16.35
CA LEU A 17 16.40 5.78 -17.44
C LEU A 17 16.19 4.78 -18.58
N GLU A 18 16.65 3.54 -18.49
CA GLU A 18 16.36 2.52 -19.50
C GLU A 18 14.84 2.28 -19.67
N GLU A 19 14.41 2.01 -20.90
CA GLU A 19 12.98 1.84 -21.24
C GLU A 19 12.41 0.48 -20.82
N ASN A 20 13.26 -0.49 -20.48
CA ASN A 20 12.88 -1.85 -20.11
C ASN A 20 12.09 -1.94 -18.78
N ASN A 21 12.12 -0.88 -17.97
CA ASN A 21 11.37 -0.78 -16.72
C ASN A 21 10.71 0.60 -16.57
N PRO A 22 9.50 0.79 -17.16
CA PRO A 22 8.81 2.07 -17.16
C PRO A 22 8.57 2.65 -15.75
N SER A 23 8.26 1.80 -14.76
CA SER A 23 8.04 2.26 -13.39
C SER A 23 9.32 2.81 -12.75
N VAL A 24 10.48 2.15 -12.96
CA VAL A 24 11.77 2.66 -12.47
C VAL A 24 12.15 3.95 -13.19
N ARG A 25 11.99 3.99 -14.52
CA ARG A 25 12.26 5.19 -15.32
C ARG A 25 11.41 6.37 -14.86
N TYR A 26 10.11 6.17 -14.70
CA TYR A 26 9.17 7.19 -14.21
C TYR A 26 9.65 7.76 -12.86
N ARG A 27 9.95 6.89 -11.89
CA ARG A 27 10.44 7.31 -10.57
C ARG A 27 11.79 8.01 -10.62
N ALA A 28 12.70 7.57 -11.49
CA ALA A 28 13.98 8.24 -11.64
C ALA A 28 13.80 9.67 -12.17
N LEU A 29 12.89 9.85 -13.14
CA LEU A 29 12.56 11.17 -13.69
C LEU A 29 11.90 12.08 -12.63
N THR A 30 10.99 11.57 -11.80
CA THR A 30 10.25 12.40 -10.83
C THR A 30 10.96 12.56 -9.49
N ASP A 31 11.49 11.49 -8.91
CA ASP A 31 11.95 11.48 -7.51
C ASP A 31 13.45 11.81 -7.38
N ILE A 32 14.25 11.54 -8.43
CA ILE A 32 15.70 11.76 -8.43
C ILE A 32 16.08 12.98 -9.27
N LEU A 33 15.51 13.08 -10.46
CA LEU A 33 15.77 14.19 -11.39
C LEU A 33 14.79 15.35 -11.24
N GLU A 34 13.75 15.20 -10.41
CA GLU A 34 12.77 16.24 -10.08
C GLU A 34 12.15 16.90 -11.33
N LYS A 35 11.99 16.13 -12.42
CA LYS A 35 11.36 16.64 -13.64
C LYS A 35 9.90 16.98 -13.39
N ASN A 36 9.42 17.98 -14.10
CA ASN A 36 8.02 18.40 -14.02
C ASN A 36 7.09 17.29 -14.51
N MET A 37 5.94 17.11 -13.86
CA MET A 37 4.91 16.15 -14.27
C MET A 37 4.37 16.38 -15.70
N ASN A 38 4.54 17.58 -16.26
CA ASN A 38 4.17 17.90 -17.63
C ASN A 38 5.25 17.58 -18.67
N ASP A 39 6.45 17.20 -18.25
CA ASP A 39 7.54 16.79 -19.12
C ASP A 39 7.14 15.57 -19.96
N ASN A 40 7.51 15.59 -21.25
CA ASN A 40 7.10 14.55 -22.20
C ASN A 40 7.69 13.18 -21.84
N GLU A 41 8.91 13.11 -21.29
CA GLU A 41 9.51 11.84 -20.88
C GLU A 41 8.81 11.26 -19.64
N VAL A 42 8.37 12.13 -18.72
CA VAL A 42 7.60 11.70 -17.54
C VAL A 42 6.25 11.13 -17.97
N LYS A 43 5.54 11.81 -18.88
CA LYS A 43 4.27 11.33 -19.43
C LYS A 43 4.42 10.01 -20.20
N ASP A 44 5.40 9.92 -21.10
CA ASP A 44 5.69 8.70 -21.85
C ASP A 44 6.01 7.52 -20.92
N ALA A 45 6.89 7.73 -19.93
CA ALA A 45 7.21 6.68 -18.95
C ALA A 45 5.97 6.24 -18.16
N LYS A 46 5.11 7.19 -17.76
CA LYS A 46 3.87 6.90 -17.03
C LYS A 46 2.88 6.11 -17.88
N GLU A 47 2.68 6.49 -19.14
CA GLU A 47 1.81 5.77 -20.08
C GLU A 47 2.33 4.35 -20.33
N LYS A 48 3.66 4.18 -20.51
CA LYS A 48 4.30 2.88 -20.73
C LYS A 48 4.11 1.90 -19.58
N ILE A 49 3.94 2.36 -18.33
CA ILE A 49 3.66 1.48 -17.18
C ILE A 49 2.45 0.57 -17.46
N MET A 50 1.41 1.09 -18.11
CA MET A 50 0.17 0.33 -18.31
C MET A 50 0.23 -0.66 -19.47
N VAL A 51 1.19 -0.50 -20.39
CA VAL A 51 1.29 -1.27 -21.63
C VAL A 51 2.51 -2.19 -21.68
N GLU A 52 3.56 -1.90 -20.92
CA GLU A 52 4.82 -2.64 -20.92
C GLU A 52 5.19 -3.19 -19.53
N GLY A 53 6.05 -4.21 -19.50
CA GLY A 53 6.60 -4.74 -18.24
C GLY A 53 5.62 -5.61 -17.43
N ILE A 54 5.51 -5.33 -16.13
CA ILE A 54 4.89 -6.22 -15.14
C ILE A 54 3.42 -5.87 -14.88
N VAL A 55 3.06 -4.59 -14.84
CA VAL A 55 1.68 -4.12 -14.59
C VAL A 55 0.66 -4.76 -15.56
N PRO A 56 0.82 -4.71 -16.90
CA PRO A 56 -0.12 -5.37 -17.81
C PRO A 56 -0.20 -6.89 -17.58
N LYS A 57 0.91 -7.54 -17.21
CA LYS A 57 0.93 -8.99 -16.92
C LYS A 57 0.15 -9.34 -15.67
N ILE A 58 0.18 -8.47 -14.65
CA ILE A 58 -0.62 -8.61 -13.43
C ILE A 58 -2.10 -8.39 -13.77
N LEU A 59 -2.42 -7.29 -14.44
CA LEU A 59 -3.80 -6.92 -14.76
C LEU A 59 -4.49 -7.94 -15.68
N ASN A 60 -3.76 -8.56 -16.62
CA ASN A 60 -4.29 -9.62 -17.48
C ASN A 60 -4.70 -10.90 -16.72
N LYS A 61 -4.28 -11.05 -15.46
CA LYS A 61 -4.66 -12.17 -14.59
C LYS A 61 -5.78 -11.83 -13.62
N GLN A 62 -6.22 -10.56 -13.58
CA GLN A 62 -7.31 -10.14 -12.72
C GLN A 62 -8.62 -10.76 -13.19
N LYS A 63 -9.44 -11.19 -12.22
CA LYS A 63 -10.82 -11.61 -12.48
C LYS A 63 -11.70 -10.39 -12.76
N THR A 64 -12.84 -10.63 -13.41
CA THR A 64 -13.79 -9.58 -13.82
C THR A 64 -14.31 -8.75 -12.65
N GLU A 65 -14.30 -9.32 -11.46
CA GLU A 65 -14.76 -8.76 -10.19
C GLU A 65 -13.66 -8.00 -9.42
N GLY A 66 -12.43 -7.91 -9.96
CA GLY A 66 -11.38 -7.06 -9.38
C GLY A 66 -10.33 -7.76 -8.52
N TYR A 67 -10.39 -9.09 -8.39
CA TYR A 67 -9.50 -9.87 -7.52
C TYR A 67 -8.57 -10.81 -8.28
N TRP A 68 -7.58 -11.36 -7.58
CA TRP A 68 -6.68 -12.40 -8.08
C TRP A 68 -6.85 -13.68 -7.27
N GLU A 69 -6.63 -14.83 -7.93
CA GLU A 69 -6.82 -16.17 -7.37
C GLU A 69 -8.26 -16.44 -6.90
N THR A 70 -8.54 -16.34 -5.60
CA THR A 70 -9.85 -16.63 -4.99
C THR A 70 -10.27 -15.50 -4.06
N ALA A 71 -11.55 -15.11 -4.11
CA ALA A 71 -12.08 -13.99 -3.33
C ALA A 71 -11.99 -14.25 -1.82
N GLU A 72 -12.22 -15.48 -1.39
CA GLU A 72 -12.25 -15.90 0.02
C GLU A 72 -10.85 -15.97 0.64
N ASN A 73 -9.80 -16.03 -0.19
CA ASN A 73 -8.41 -16.12 0.26
C ASN A 73 -7.54 -15.06 -0.40
N PHE A 74 -7.94 -13.79 -0.30
CA PHE A 74 -7.23 -12.66 -0.89
C PHE A 74 -5.84 -12.35 -0.26
N TYR A 75 -5.49 -12.98 0.87
CA TYR A 75 -4.24 -12.72 1.60
C TYR A 75 -3.38 -13.97 1.91
N ILE A 76 -3.73 -14.79 2.92
CA ILE A 76 -2.81 -15.80 3.48
C ILE A 76 -2.50 -16.95 2.50
N ARG A 77 -3.54 -17.64 1.99
CA ARG A 77 -3.33 -18.90 1.26
C ARG A 77 -2.76 -18.70 -0.13
N THR A 78 -3.12 -17.60 -0.77
CA THR A 78 -2.69 -17.23 -2.13
C THR A 78 -1.35 -16.50 -2.11
N LYS A 79 -0.90 -16.01 -0.93
CA LYS A 79 0.36 -15.30 -0.73
C LYS A 79 0.57 -14.26 -1.82
N TYR A 80 1.75 -14.21 -2.43
CA TYR A 80 2.11 -13.23 -3.47
C TYR A 80 1.20 -13.22 -4.70
N LYS A 81 0.34 -14.22 -4.91
CA LYS A 81 -0.65 -14.21 -5.99
C LYS A 81 -2.00 -13.61 -5.59
N GLY A 82 -2.25 -13.45 -4.29
CA GLY A 82 -3.50 -12.92 -3.75
C GLY A 82 -3.70 -11.44 -4.03
N THR A 83 -4.96 -11.01 -4.00
CA THR A 83 -5.37 -9.64 -4.34
C THR A 83 -4.62 -8.57 -3.56
N VAL A 84 -4.42 -8.74 -2.25
CA VAL A 84 -3.69 -7.75 -1.44
C VAL A 84 -2.26 -7.53 -1.95
N TRP A 85 -1.57 -8.60 -2.34
CA TRP A 85 -0.18 -8.50 -2.79
C TRP A 85 -0.10 -7.94 -4.20
N GLN A 86 -1.00 -8.34 -5.10
CA GLN A 86 -1.08 -7.77 -6.44
C GLN A 86 -1.44 -6.28 -6.39
N PHE A 87 -2.38 -5.90 -5.51
CA PHE A 87 -2.74 -4.51 -5.23
C PHE A 87 -1.54 -3.67 -4.78
N ILE A 88 -0.78 -4.15 -3.79
CA ILE A 88 0.44 -3.47 -3.30
C ILE A 88 1.47 -3.32 -4.42
N ILE A 89 1.69 -4.37 -5.22
CA ILE A 89 2.65 -4.32 -6.34
C ILE A 89 2.21 -3.31 -7.39
N LEU A 90 0.93 -3.28 -7.75
CA LEU A 90 0.40 -2.30 -8.72
C LEU A 90 0.58 -0.86 -8.20
N ALA A 91 0.32 -0.63 -6.91
CA ALA A 91 0.54 0.67 -6.30
C ALA A 91 2.03 1.05 -6.33
N GLU A 92 2.94 0.12 -6.00
CA GLU A 92 4.40 0.36 -6.01
C GLU A 92 4.94 0.64 -7.42
N LEU A 93 4.30 0.05 -8.44
CA LEU A 93 4.66 0.23 -9.85
C LEU A 93 3.96 1.44 -10.51
N TYR A 94 3.21 2.25 -9.75
CA TYR A 94 2.53 3.45 -10.24
C TYR A 94 1.53 3.14 -11.36
N ALA A 95 0.77 2.05 -11.21
CA ALA A 95 -0.35 1.77 -12.11
C ALA A 95 -1.36 2.94 -12.10
N ASP A 96 -1.97 3.19 -13.27
CA ASP A 96 -2.90 4.30 -13.48
C ASP A 96 -4.21 4.09 -12.70
N ASP A 97 -4.54 5.04 -11.84
CA ASP A 97 -5.71 5.06 -10.97
C ASP A 97 -7.04 5.28 -11.73
N SER A 98 -6.96 5.80 -12.96
CA SER A 98 -8.12 5.92 -13.85
C SER A 98 -8.52 4.59 -14.52
N ASP A 99 -7.66 3.56 -14.48
CA ASP A 99 -7.98 2.26 -15.06
C ASP A 99 -9.04 1.53 -14.22
N LYS A 100 -10.13 1.12 -14.89
CA LYS A 100 -11.26 0.41 -14.26
C LYS A 100 -10.85 -0.87 -13.52
N ARG A 101 -9.77 -1.54 -13.93
CA ARG A 101 -9.22 -2.72 -13.25
C ARG A 101 -8.61 -2.35 -11.90
N ILE A 102 -7.96 -1.20 -11.81
CA ILE A 102 -7.42 -0.66 -10.55
C ILE A 102 -8.57 -0.23 -9.64
N GLN A 103 -9.57 0.47 -10.17
CA GLN A 103 -10.75 0.86 -9.37
C GLN A 103 -11.48 -0.36 -8.79
N LYS A 104 -11.64 -1.43 -9.58
CA LYS A 104 -12.23 -2.69 -9.11
C LYS A 104 -11.42 -3.37 -8.02
N SER A 105 -10.08 -3.30 -8.05
CA SER A 105 -9.27 -3.87 -6.97
C SER A 105 -9.36 -3.03 -5.69
N CYS A 106 -9.45 -1.70 -5.81
CA CYS A 106 -9.71 -0.81 -4.68
C CYS A 106 -11.04 -1.16 -4.00
N GLU A 107 -12.13 -1.25 -4.78
CA GLU A 107 -13.44 -1.62 -4.26
C GLU A 107 -13.44 -3.03 -3.65
N PHE A 108 -12.80 -4.00 -4.31
CA PHE A 108 -12.66 -5.34 -3.72
C PHE A 108 -11.99 -5.29 -2.34
N ILE A 109 -10.90 -4.53 -2.19
CA ILE A 109 -10.20 -4.40 -0.91
C ILE A 109 -11.09 -3.73 0.14
N LEU A 110 -11.78 -2.66 -0.20
CA LEU A 110 -12.69 -1.95 0.71
C LEU A 110 -13.85 -2.86 1.16
N GLU A 111 -14.44 -3.63 0.25
CA GLU A 111 -15.58 -4.51 0.56
C GLU A 111 -15.20 -5.78 1.33
N ASN A 112 -14.02 -6.35 1.07
CA ASN A 112 -13.68 -7.70 1.53
C ASN A 112 -12.66 -7.72 2.68
N SER A 113 -11.81 -6.70 2.75
CA SER A 113 -10.70 -6.62 3.70
C SER A 113 -10.97 -5.61 4.80
N GLN A 114 -11.67 -4.50 4.53
CA GLN A 114 -11.92 -3.50 5.55
C GLN A 114 -12.98 -3.97 6.55
N ASP A 115 -12.70 -3.83 7.84
CA ASP A 115 -13.70 -3.99 8.90
C ASP A 115 -14.56 -2.72 8.99
N ASP A 116 -15.83 -2.83 8.59
CA ASP A 116 -16.79 -1.74 8.58
C ASP A 116 -16.94 -1.03 9.92
N SER A 117 -16.72 -1.74 11.04
CA SER A 117 -16.89 -1.16 12.37
C SER A 117 -15.77 -0.18 12.70
N SER A 118 -14.53 -0.51 12.35
CA SER A 118 -13.34 0.20 12.80
C SER A 118 -12.56 0.93 11.73
N GLY A 119 -12.71 0.56 10.45
CA GLY A 119 -11.92 1.08 9.33
C GLY A 119 -10.57 0.39 9.11
N ALA A 120 -10.15 -0.51 10.01
CA ALA A 120 -8.92 -1.29 9.87
C ALA A 120 -9.07 -2.40 8.82
N PHE A 121 -7.96 -2.91 8.29
CA PHE A 121 -7.98 -3.98 7.29
C PHE A 121 -7.57 -5.33 7.88
N ALA A 122 -8.35 -6.36 7.53
CA ALA A 122 -8.24 -7.72 8.00
C ALA A 122 -7.73 -8.66 6.90
N TYR A 123 -6.97 -9.68 7.29
CA TYR A 123 -6.44 -10.65 6.33
C TYR A 123 -7.48 -11.70 5.87
N TYR A 124 -8.71 -11.58 6.35
CA TYR A 124 -9.78 -12.53 6.17
C TYR A 124 -11.12 -11.80 6.14
N ARG A 125 -12.00 -12.26 5.25
CA ARG A 125 -13.38 -11.77 5.15
C ARG A 125 -14.25 -12.42 6.21
N GLY A 126 -14.92 -11.62 7.03
CA GLY A 126 -16.02 -12.06 7.90
C GLY A 126 -17.35 -12.15 7.12
N ASP A 127 -18.47 -12.23 7.85
CA ASP A 127 -19.78 -12.47 7.20
C ASP A 127 -20.22 -11.36 6.23
N LYS A 128 -19.80 -10.11 6.48
CA LYS A 128 -20.18 -8.94 5.67
C LYS A 128 -18.96 -8.26 5.06
N SER A 129 -18.03 -7.86 5.93
CA SER A 129 -16.82 -7.09 5.62
C SER A 129 -15.57 -7.84 6.10
N GLY A 130 -14.43 -7.18 6.23
CA GLY A 130 -13.25 -7.70 6.93
C GLY A 130 -13.58 -8.15 8.35
N ASP A 131 -12.98 -9.27 8.79
CA ASP A 131 -13.19 -9.84 10.12
C ASP A 131 -12.54 -8.98 11.22
N HIS A 132 -13.37 -8.45 12.12
CA HIS A 132 -13.00 -7.56 13.23
C HIS A 132 -11.90 -8.12 14.14
N HIS A 133 -11.77 -9.45 14.25
CA HIS A 133 -10.78 -10.13 15.08
C HIS A 133 -9.56 -10.61 14.29
N LYS A 134 -9.43 -10.21 13.02
CA LYS A 134 -8.31 -10.56 12.13
C LYS A 134 -7.69 -9.34 11.46
N VAL A 135 -7.90 -8.15 12.04
CA VAL A 135 -7.24 -6.91 11.63
C VAL A 135 -5.73 -6.96 11.90
N LEU A 136 -4.94 -6.36 11.01
CA LEU A 136 -3.49 -6.25 11.17
C LEU A 136 -3.05 -4.81 10.94
N SER A 137 -2.18 -4.29 11.82
CA SER A 137 -1.64 -2.93 11.70
C SER A 137 -0.91 -2.73 10.37
N CYS A 138 0.00 -3.65 10.03
CA CYS A 138 0.80 -3.53 8.82
C CYS A 138 -0.03 -3.70 7.53
N LEU A 139 -1.11 -4.49 7.58
CA LEU A 139 -2.05 -4.61 6.47
C LEU A 139 -2.84 -3.31 6.30
N THR A 140 -3.33 -2.74 7.39
CA THR A 140 -4.04 -1.46 7.40
C THR A 140 -3.21 -0.36 6.76
N GLY A 141 -1.95 -0.20 7.18
CA GLY A 141 -1.02 0.73 6.54
C GLY A 141 -0.80 0.46 5.06
N ASN A 142 -0.57 -0.79 4.65
CA ASN A 142 -0.38 -1.11 3.23
C ASN A 142 -1.63 -0.83 2.36
N MET A 143 -2.84 -1.13 2.88
CA MET A 143 -4.08 -0.90 2.14
C MET A 143 -4.35 0.59 2.00
N LEU A 144 -4.23 1.36 3.08
CA LEU A 144 -4.39 2.81 3.02
C LEU A 144 -3.36 3.46 2.10
N TRP A 145 -2.10 3.05 2.21
CA TRP A 145 -1.04 3.52 1.30
C TRP A 145 -1.41 3.32 -0.17
N GLY A 146 -1.84 2.11 -0.56
CA GLY A 146 -2.22 1.84 -1.95
C GLY A 146 -3.51 2.56 -2.37
N LEU A 147 -4.51 2.64 -1.49
CA LEU A 147 -5.78 3.32 -1.76
C LEU A 147 -5.58 4.83 -1.97
N ILE A 148 -4.76 5.48 -1.14
CA ILE A 148 -4.41 6.90 -1.29
C ILE A 148 -3.72 7.13 -2.64
N ARG A 149 -2.75 6.27 -3.00
CA ARG A 149 -2.09 6.32 -4.31
C ARG A 149 -3.02 6.15 -5.50
N PHE A 150 -4.11 5.42 -5.32
CA PHE A 150 -5.14 5.23 -6.32
C PHE A 150 -6.28 6.25 -6.25
N GLY A 151 -6.07 7.38 -5.56
CA GLY A 151 -7.01 8.50 -5.57
C GLY A 151 -8.14 8.42 -4.55
N TYR A 152 -8.12 7.46 -3.62
CA TYR A 152 -9.19 7.27 -2.64
C TYR A 152 -8.99 8.07 -1.35
N LEU A 153 -8.09 9.06 -1.31
CA LEU A 153 -7.82 9.82 -0.08
C LEU A 153 -9.10 10.43 0.50
N ASP A 154 -9.96 10.99 -0.33
CA ASP A 154 -11.22 11.62 0.10
C ASP A 154 -12.37 10.62 0.32
N ASP A 155 -12.15 9.32 0.10
CA ASP A 155 -13.16 8.30 0.37
C ASP A 155 -13.39 8.19 1.89
N PRO A 156 -14.65 8.29 2.37
CA PRO A 156 -14.96 8.19 3.81
C PRO A 156 -14.45 6.90 4.47
N ARG A 157 -14.38 5.80 3.70
CA ARG A 157 -13.84 4.52 4.16
C ARG A 157 -12.33 4.59 4.40
N VAL A 158 -11.59 5.28 3.53
CA VAL A 158 -10.14 5.52 3.69
C VAL A 158 -9.88 6.43 4.87
N GLN A 159 -10.65 7.52 5.01
CA GLN A 159 -10.57 8.42 6.16
C GLN A 159 -10.77 7.68 7.48
N LYS A 160 -11.75 6.78 7.56
CA LYS A 160 -11.96 5.93 8.74
C LYS A 160 -10.76 5.05 9.08
N GLY A 161 -10.06 4.54 8.08
CA GLY A 161 -8.83 3.78 8.30
C GLY A 161 -7.65 4.64 8.75
N ILE A 162 -7.55 5.89 8.26
CA ILE A 162 -6.56 6.88 8.73
C ILE A 162 -6.82 7.21 10.20
N ASP A 163 -8.07 7.48 10.57
CA ASP A 163 -8.47 7.71 11.97
C ASP A 163 -8.10 6.53 12.85
N TRP A 164 -8.25 5.30 12.35
CA TRP A 164 -7.82 4.10 13.05
C TRP A 164 -6.30 4.09 13.29
N ILE A 165 -5.48 4.46 12.29
CA ILE A 165 -4.02 4.59 12.47
C ILE A 165 -3.72 5.62 13.54
N VAL A 166 -4.31 6.82 13.47
CA VAL A 166 -4.06 7.91 14.43
C VAL A 166 -4.44 7.49 15.85
N LYS A 167 -5.53 6.75 16.01
CA LYS A 167 -6.03 6.32 17.30
C LYS A 167 -5.21 5.19 17.93
N TYR A 168 -4.76 4.22 17.13
CA TYR A 168 -4.22 2.97 17.66
C TYR A 168 -2.72 2.75 17.42
N GLN A 169 -2.10 3.44 16.45
CA GLN A 169 -0.65 3.38 16.25
C GLN A 169 0.07 3.96 17.47
N ARG A 170 1.12 3.28 17.92
CA ARG A 170 1.98 3.73 19.03
C ARG A 170 3.46 3.62 18.67
N PHE A 171 4.27 4.42 19.35
CA PHE A 171 5.73 4.44 19.25
C PHE A 171 6.29 4.19 20.65
N ASP A 172 6.07 2.96 21.14
CA ASP A 172 6.24 2.53 22.53
C ASP A 172 7.68 2.18 22.90
N ASP A 173 8.59 3.08 22.56
CA ASP A 173 9.94 3.05 23.10
C ASP A 173 9.85 3.36 24.60
N SER A 174 10.28 2.40 25.44
CA SER A 174 10.32 2.44 26.92
C SER A 174 9.05 2.11 27.73
N ILE A 175 7.92 1.74 27.10
CA ILE A 175 6.72 1.35 27.85
C ILE A 175 6.80 -0.10 28.31
N LYS A 176 6.71 -0.34 29.63
CA LYS A 176 6.88 -1.68 30.24
C LYS A 176 5.68 -2.62 30.07
N LYS A 177 4.48 -2.09 29.82
CA LYS A 177 3.24 -2.88 29.69
C LYS A 177 2.59 -2.63 28.33
N ALA A 178 2.27 -3.71 27.62
CA ALA A 178 1.46 -3.63 26.41
C ALA A 178 0.06 -3.06 26.74
N PRO A 179 -0.59 -2.38 25.79
CA PRO A 179 -1.93 -1.86 26.01
C PRO A 179 -2.93 -3.03 25.94
N GLU A 180 -4.05 -2.89 26.62
CA GLU A 180 -5.09 -3.92 26.65
C GLU A 180 -6.32 -3.47 25.86
N GLY A 181 -7.14 -4.44 25.44
CA GLY A 181 -8.36 -4.21 24.69
C GLY A 181 -8.14 -4.35 23.19
N TRP A 182 -9.22 -4.15 22.44
CA TRP A 182 -9.17 -4.15 20.98
C TRP A 182 -8.60 -2.81 20.46
N PRO A 183 -7.69 -2.81 19.45
CA PRO A 183 -7.21 -3.94 18.66
C PRO A 183 -5.94 -4.61 19.22
N TYR A 184 -5.39 -4.15 20.35
CA TYR A 184 -4.10 -4.59 20.89
C TYR A 184 -4.03 -6.08 21.23
N ASN A 185 -5.18 -6.68 21.58
CA ASN A 185 -5.32 -8.12 21.85
C ASN A 185 -5.64 -8.97 20.60
N VAL A 186 -5.74 -8.36 19.41
CA VAL A 186 -6.00 -9.09 18.16
C VAL A 186 -4.72 -9.78 17.68
N GLY A 187 -4.82 -11.07 17.32
CA GLY A 187 -3.68 -11.86 16.83
C GLY A 187 -2.65 -12.23 17.91
N SER A 188 -2.86 -11.88 19.18
CA SER A 188 -1.96 -12.16 20.28
C SER A 188 -2.11 -13.60 20.81
N LYS A 189 -1.72 -14.60 20.02
CA LYS A 189 -1.39 -15.92 20.60
C LYS A 189 0.07 -15.87 21.07
N LYS A 190 0.25 -15.72 22.39
CA LYS A 190 1.50 -15.92 23.15
C LYS A 190 2.79 -15.39 22.48
N GLY A 191 3.07 -14.10 22.67
CA GLY A 191 4.45 -13.58 22.67
C GLY A 191 4.87 -12.66 21.52
N GLU A 192 4.17 -12.64 20.38
CA GLU A 192 4.56 -11.84 19.21
C GLU A 192 3.33 -11.17 18.55
N ALA A 193 2.68 -10.27 19.28
CA ALA A 193 1.54 -9.50 18.76
C ALA A 193 2.01 -8.27 17.97
N CYS A 194 1.18 -7.77 17.04
CA CYS A 194 1.40 -6.48 16.36
C CYS A 194 1.61 -5.32 17.37
N TRP A 195 1.07 -5.47 18.58
CA TRP A 195 1.18 -4.55 19.70
C TRP A 195 1.61 -5.29 20.98
N GLY A 196 2.80 -5.90 20.95
CA GLY A 196 3.44 -6.44 22.14
C GLY A 196 3.92 -5.35 23.10
N THR A 197 4.95 -5.65 23.90
CA THR A 197 5.63 -4.62 24.72
C THR A 197 6.22 -3.50 23.85
N HIS A 198 6.66 -3.87 22.65
CA HIS A 198 7.03 -2.95 21.58
C HIS A 198 6.13 -3.22 20.38
N THR A 199 5.76 -2.15 19.69
CA THR A 199 4.98 -2.22 18.46
C THR A 199 5.82 -2.88 17.38
N CYS A 200 5.18 -3.75 16.62
CA CYS A 200 5.84 -4.40 15.49
C CYS A 200 6.37 -3.33 14.52
N HIS A 201 7.66 -3.38 14.21
CA HIS A 201 8.30 -2.45 13.26
C HIS A 201 7.57 -2.42 11.91
N MET A 202 7.03 -3.55 11.45
CA MET A 202 6.22 -3.61 10.23
C MET A 202 4.93 -2.79 10.36
N GLY A 203 4.26 -2.81 11.52
CA GLY A 203 3.09 -1.98 11.78
C GLY A 203 3.44 -0.50 11.70
N VAL A 204 4.50 -0.10 12.40
CA VAL A 204 5.00 1.28 12.43
C VAL A 204 5.34 1.78 11.02
N VAL A 205 6.21 1.05 10.31
CA VAL A 205 6.72 1.49 9.00
C VAL A 205 5.61 1.57 7.96
N LYS A 206 4.66 0.63 7.94
CA LYS A 206 3.57 0.66 6.97
C LYS A 206 2.55 1.75 7.25
N ASN A 207 2.29 2.03 8.53
CA ASN A 207 1.41 3.13 8.90
C ASN A 207 2.04 4.48 8.57
N LEU A 208 3.34 4.67 8.87
CA LEU A 208 4.06 5.87 8.44
C LEU A 208 4.07 6.01 6.92
N LYS A 209 4.33 4.92 6.17
CA LYS A 209 4.28 4.91 4.70
C LYS A 209 2.93 5.42 4.17
N ALA A 210 1.82 5.01 4.78
CA ALA A 210 0.50 5.50 4.39
C ALA A 210 0.33 7.00 4.68
N LEU A 211 0.71 7.45 5.88
CA LEU A 211 0.58 8.85 6.28
C LEU A 211 1.44 9.79 5.43
N THR A 212 2.60 9.33 4.93
CA THR A 212 3.44 10.13 4.03
C THR A 212 2.87 10.36 2.64
N GLU A 213 1.83 9.61 2.23
CA GLU A 213 1.12 9.87 0.96
C GLU A 213 0.04 10.95 1.10
N ILE A 214 -0.25 11.43 2.32
CA ILE A 214 -1.21 12.51 2.55
C ILE A 214 -0.50 13.86 2.28
N PRO A 215 -1.02 14.69 1.35
CA PRO A 215 -0.48 16.02 1.11
C PRO A 215 -0.50 16.90 2.37
N GLN A 216 0.49 17.79 2.53
CA GLN A 216 0.60 18.63 3.74
C GLN A 216 -0.56 19.62 3.93
N ASP A 217 -1.29 19.93 2.86
CA ASP A 217 -2.42 20.86 2.84
C ASP A 217 -3.78 20.18 3.14
N LYS A 218 -3.79 18.89 3.45
CA LYS A 218 -4.95 18.12 3.90
C LYS A 218 -4.81 17.66 5.35
#